data_AF-A0A484NK20-F1
#
_entry.id   AF-A0A484NK20-F1
#
_cell.length_a   1.000
_cell.length_b   1.000
_cell.length_c   1.000
_cell.angle_alpha   90.00
_cell.angle_beta   90.00
_cell.angle_gamma   90.00
#
_symmetry.space_group_name_H-M   'P 1'
#
loop_
_entity.id
_entity.type
_entity.pdbx_description
1 polymer ?
#
loop_
_entity_poly.entity_id
_entity_poly.type
_entity_poly.pdbx_seq_one_letter_code
_entity_poly.pdbx_strand_id
1 'polypeptide(L)'
;MVPAKPNYSLVLYFATNEPIIEDSLLRKFIDGTDMFRDSRFKLIPSIIEGHWMVKRAVGTKACLLGKAVACSYLCQDNFLEIDVDIGSSSVARSVMGLVLGYASSLVVDLAILLEAKEESELPEQILGTVRLNRVTADSAVQLDV
;
A
#
# COMPACT_ATOMS: atom_id res chain seq x y z
N MET A 1 -7.71 8.21 1.25
CA MET A 1 -7.78 9.24 2.33
C MET A 1 -7.73 8.52 3.68
N VAL A 2 -6.89 8.94 4.64
CA VAL A 2 -6.92 8.37 6.00
C VAL A 2 -7.92 9.15 6.85
N PRO A 3 -8.94 8.53 7.48
CA PRO A 3 -9.90 9.26 8.31
C PRO A 3 -9.36 9.41 9.72
N ALA A 4 -8.59 10.47 9.88
CA ALA A 4 -8.59 11.30 11.06
C ALA A 4 -8.70 12.73 10.53
N LYS A 5 -9.26 13.68 11.29
CA LYS A 5 -9.07 15.10 10.97
C LYS A 5 -7.80 15.54 11.69
N PRO A 6 -6.78 16.07 11.01
CA PRO A 6 -6.68 16.29 9.56
C PRO A 6 -6.44 14.99 8.76
N ASN A 7 -7.00 14.92 7.54
CA ASN A 7 -6.85 13.76 6.66
C ASN A 7 -5.45 13.80 6.03
N TYR A 8 -4.69 12.71 6.19
CA TYR A 8 -3.38 12.58 5.57
C TYR A 8 -3.47 11.68 4.32
N SER A 9 -2.63 12.01 3.34
CA SER A 9 -2.37 11.18 2.17
C SER A 9 -0.88 10.88 2.11
N LEU A 10 -0.54 9.60 1.91
CA LEU A 10 0.81 9.16 1.58
C LEU A 10 0.82 8.80 0.10
N VAL A 11 1.62 9.51 -0.69
CA VAL A 11 1.75 9.26 -2.13
C VAL A 11 3.12 8.67 -2.39
N LEU A 12 3.16 7.53 -3.08
CA LEU A 12 4.38 6.79 -3.41
C LEU A 12 4.43 6.59 -4.91
N TYR A 13 5.51 7.05 -5.55
CA TYR A 13 5.73 6.88 -6.98
C TYR A 13 6.83 5.85 -7.21
N PHE A 14 6.50 4.85 -8.03
CA PHE A 14 7.44 3.84 -8.51
C PHE A 14 7.44 3.89 -10.03
N ALA A 15 8.63 3.93 -10.62
CA ALA A 15 8.82 4.02 -12.05
C ALA A 15 9.83 2.96 -12.50
N THR A 16 9.62 2.43 -13.70
CA THR A 16 10.58 1.55 -14.38
C THR A 16 10.72 2.00 -15.83
N ASN A 17 11.92 1.84 -16.38
CA ASN A 17 12.18 2.00 -17.81
C ASN A 17 12.11 0.65 -18.54
N GLU A 18 11.99 -0.45 -17.80
CA GLU A 18 11.87 -1.78 -18.38
C GLU A 18 10.47 -1.97 -18.97
N PRO A 19 10.37 -2.56 -20.17
CA PRO A 19 9.07 -2.86 -20.75
C PRO A 19 8.33 -3.87 -19.89
N ILE A 20 7.02 -3.69 -19.76
CA ILE A 20 6.17 -4.67 -19.10
C ILE A 20 6.15 -5.94 -19.96
N ILE A 21 6.52 -7.06 -19.36
CA ILE A 21 6.56 -8.35 -20.04
C ILE A 21 5.12 -8.78 -20.37
N GLU A 22 4.86 -9.11 -21.63
CA GLU A 22 3.58 -9.67 -22.08
C GLU A 22 3.25 -10.96 -21.30
N ASP A 23 1.97 -11.23 -21.07
CA ASP A 23 1.45 -12.35 -20.27
C ASP A 23 1.89 -12.41 -18.79
N SER A 24 2.70 -11.46 -18.31
CA SER A 24 3.08 -11.36 -16.89
C SER A 24 1.88 -11.05 -15.99
N LEU A 25 2.00 -11.37 -14.70
CA LEU A 25 0.97 -11.04 -13.71
C LEU A 25 0.71 -9.53 -13.66
N LEU A 26 1.75 -8.70 -13.81
CA LEU A 26 1.65 -7.24 -13.89
C LEU A 26 0.86 -6.80 -15.13
N ARG A 27 1.14 -7.38 -16.31
CA ARG A 27 0.37 -7.07 -17.53
C ARG A 27 -1.11 -7.41 -17.33
N LYS A 28 -1.41 -8.61 -16.82
CA LYS A 28 -2.78 -9.05 -16.49
C LYS A 28 -3.45 -8.18 -15.44
N PHE A 29 -2.69 -7.65 -14.48
CA PHE A 29 -3.20 -6.75 -13.44
C PHE A 29 -3.58 -5.37 -14.00
N ILE A 30 -2.74 -4.82 -14.87
CA ILE A 30 -2.99 -3.56 -15.56
C ILE A 30 -4.24 -3.68 -16.44
N ASP A 31 -4.32 -4.73 -17.27
CA ASP A 31 -5.44 -4.94 -18.20
C ASP A 31 -6.70 -5.55 -17.54
N GLY A 32 -6.59 -5.95 -16.28
CA GLY A 32 -7.60 -6.71 -15.56
C GLY A 32 -8.81 -5.89 -15.11
N THR A 33 -9.77 -6.59 -14.51
CA THR A 33 -10.91 -5.94 -13.83
C THR A 33 -10.52 -5.51 -12.42
N ASP A 34 -11.27 -4.59 -11.82
CA ASP A 34 -11.07 -4.21 -10.42
C ASP A 34 -11.19 -5.41 -9.48
N MET A 35 -12.12 -6.34 -9.74
CA MET A 35 -12.21 -7.59 -8.98
C MET A 35 -10.92 -8.41 -9.05
N PHE A 36 -10.28 -8.47 -10.22
CA PHE A 36 -8.99 -9.14 -10.37
C PHE A 36 -7.90 -8.39 -9.59
N ARG A 37 -7.83 -7.07 -9.73
CA ARG A 37 -6.85 -6.22 -9.04
C ARG A 37 -6.99 -6.35 -7.52
N ASP A 38 -8.20 -6.27 -7.01
CA ASP A 38 -8.50 -6.42 -5.59
C ASP A 38 -8.09 -7.79 -5.04
N SER A 39 -8.21 -8.83 -5.87
CA SER A 39 -7.82 -10.19 -5.50
C SER A 39 -6.31 -10.42 -5.44
N ARG A 40 -5.52 -9.52 -6.04
CA ARG A 40 -4.07 -9.64 -6.26
C ARG A 40 -3.27 -8.59 -5.48
N PHE A 41 -3.80 -7.39 -5.27
CA PHE A 41 -3.07 -6.27 -4.67
C PHE A 41 -2.75 -6.52 -3.19
N LYS A 42 -1.46 -6.64 -2.87
CA LYS A 42 -0.95 -7.06 -1.56
C LYS A 42 0.02 -6.05 -0.98
N LEU A 43 0.03 -5.96 0.34
CA LEU A 43 0.98 -5.18 1.15
C LEU A 43 1.62 -6.08 2.21
N ILE A 44 2.92 -5.97 2.35
CA ILE A 44 3.68 -6.56 3.47
C ILE A 44 4.30 -5.41 4.27
N PRO A 45 3.79 -5.13 5.49
CA PRO A 45 4.42 -4.18 6.38
C PRO A 45 5.43 -4.85 7.32
N SER A 46 6.49 -4.13 7.69
CA SER A 46 7.44 -4.53 8.71
C SER A 46 7.88 -3.33 9.54
N ILE A 47 7.65 -3.37 10.86
CA ILE A 47 8.12 -2.33 11.77
C ILE A 47 9.51 -2.71 12.29
N ILE A 48 10.51 -2.03 11.76
CA ILE A 48 11.93 -2.20 12.11
C ILE A 48 12.17 -1.60 13.50
N GLU A 49 11.85 -0.31 13.66
CA GLU A 49 11.95 0.41 14.93
C GLU A 49 10.59 0.94 15.34
N GLY A 50 10.27 0.85 16.63
CA GLY A 50 8.99 1.34 17.14
C GLY A 50 8.52 0.66 18.41
N HIS A 51 7.54 1.28 19.07
CA HIS A 51 6.94 0.76 20.29
C HIS A 51 6.27 -0.61 20.05
N TRP A 52 6.45 -1.55 20.99
CA TRP A 52 6.01 -2.95 20.83
C TRP A 52 4.50 -3.09 20.59
N MET A 53 3.68 -2.19 21.14
CA MET A 53 2.22 -2.17 20.90
C MET A 53 1.91 -1.91 19.43
N VAL A 54 2.66 -1.02 18.77
CA VAL A 54 2.48 -0.72 17.34
C VAL A 54 2.92 -1.92 16.50
N LYS A 55 4.05 -2.55 16.85
CA LYS A 55 4.51 -3.81 16.22
C LYS A 55 3.43 -4.89 16.28
N ARG A 56 2.76 -5.04 17.42
CA ARG A 56 1.68 -6.02 17.61
C ARG A 56 0.41 -5.66 16.83
N ALA A 57 0.07 -4.37 16.73
CA ALA A 57 -1.14 -3.92 16.04
C ALA A 57 -1.03 -4.03 14.51
N VAL A 58 0.11 -3.66 13.94
CA VAL A 58 0.37 -3.79 12.49
C VAL A 58 0.64 -5.25 12.12
N GLY A 59 1.34 -5.99 12.99
CA GLY A 59 1.80 -7.34 12.70
C GLY A 59 2.88 -7.35 11.61
N THR A 60 3.21 -8.55 11.14
CA THR A 60 4.20 -8.79 10.07
C THR A 60 3.62 -9.63 8.94
N LYS A 61 2.32 -9.92 8.99
CA LYS A 61 1.65 -10.74 7.99
C LYS A 61 1.28 -9.89 6.78
N ALA A 62 1.42 -10.49 5.60
CA ALA A 62 0.91 -9.91 4.36
C ALA A 62 -0.61 -9.69 4.44
N CYS A 63 -1.09 -8.61 3.83
CA CYS A 63 -2.49 -8.28 3.72
C CYS A 63 -2.85 -8.06 2.25
N LEU A 64 -3.88 -8.74 1.75
CA LEU A 64 -4.52 -8.40 0.47
C LEU A 64 -5.29 -7.10 0.64
N LEU A 65 -4.62 -5.97 0.37
CA LEU A 65 -5.18 -4.64 0.57
C LEU A 65 -6.49 -4.46 -0.18
N GLY A 66 -6.54 -4.89 -1.45
CA GLY A 66 -7.74 -4.76 -2.28
C GLY A 66 -8.97 -5.52 -1.75
N LYS A 67 -8.79 -6.45 -0.80
CA LYS A 67 -9.90 -7.10 -0.09
C LYS A 67 -10.18 -6.50 1.28
N ALA A 68 -9.21 -5.84 1.88
CA ALA A 68 -9.26 -5.35 3.26
C ALA A 68 -9.79 -3.92 3.37
N VAL A 69 -9.58 -3.12 2.32
CA VAL A 69 -9.98 -1.71 2.20
C VAL A 69 -10.48 -1.45 0.78
N ALA A 70 -11.14 -0.32 0.58
CA ALA A 70 -11.66 0.03 -0.74
C ALA A 70 -10.51 0.59 -1.57
N CYS A 71 -10.37 0.07 -2.79
CA CYS A 71 -9.39 0.55 -3.76
C CYS A 71 -10.10 1.15 -4.97
N SER A 72 -9.55 2.22 -5.53
CA SER A 72 -9.96 2.75 -6.84
C SER A 72 -8.76 2.76 -7.77
N TYR A 73 -8.98 2.40 -9.04
CA TYR A 73 -7.91 2.19 -10.01
C TYR A 73 -8.09 3.15 -11.17
N LEU A 74 -7.05 3.93 -11.46
CA LEU A 74 -6.98 4.79 -12.64
C LEU A 74 -5.84 4.30 -13.53
N CYS A 75 -6.21 3.72 -14.67
CA CYS A 75 -5.26 3.25 -15.67
C CYS A 75 -5.20 4.25 -16.83
N GLN A 76 -4.00 4.72 -17.13
CA GLN A 76 -3.69 5.58 -18.28
C GLN A 76 -2.54 4.97 -19.09
N ASP A 77 -2.24 5.55 -20.24
CA ASP A 77 -1.25 4.99 -21.19
C ASP A 77 0.14 4.78 -20.57
N ASN A 78 0.53 5.60 -19.59
CA ASN A 78 1.86 5.60 -18.99
C ASN A 78 1.89 5.39 -17.47
N PHE A 79 0.74 5.21 -16.82
CA PHE A 79 0.69 4.95 -15.38
C PHE A 79 -0.55 4.19 -14.95
N LEU A 80 -0.40 3.49 -13.83
CA LEU A 80 -1.50 2.92 -13.06
C LEU A 80 -1.46 3.56 -11.66
N GLU A 81 -2.55 4.22 -11.29
CA GLU A 81 -2.75 4.77 -9.97
C GLU A 81 -3.73 3.91 -9.18
N ILE A 82 -3.41 3.69 -7.90
CA ILE A 82 -4.21 2.88 -6.98
C ILE A 82 -4.48 3.71 -5.73
N ASP A 83 -5.71 4.21 -5.63
CA ASP A 83 -6.18 4.93 -4.46
C ASP A 83 -6.63 3.95 -3.39
N VAL A 84 -5.95 3.95 -2.25
CA VAL A 84 -6.26 3.07 -1.11
C VAL A 84 -6.99 3.87 -0.04
N ASP A 85 -8.30 3.64 0.10
CA ASP A 85 -9.10 4.25 1.16
C ASP A 85 -9.04 3.45 2.44
N ILE A 86 -8.04 3.74 3.27
CA ILE A 86 -7.90 3.18 4.62
C ILE A 86 -9.16 3.42 5.47
N GLY A 87 -9.92 4.47 5.16
CA GLY A 87 -11.10 4.83 5.90
C GLY A 87 -12.29 3.91 5.76
N SER A 88 -12.36 3.15 4.67
CA SER A 88 -13.46 2.24 4.42
C SER A 88 -13.50 1.05 5.40
N SER A 89 -12.40 0.78 6.11
CA SER A 89 -12.28 -0.33 7.07
C SER A 89 -12.10 0.15 8.50
N SER A 90 -13.02 -0.22 9.40
CA SER A 90 -12.91 0.11 10.83
C SER A 90 -11.63 -0.46 11.47
N VAL A 91 -11.18 -1.63 11.02
CA VAL A 91 -9.94 -2.25 11.48
C VAL A 91 -8.74 -1.42 11.02
N ALA A 92 -8.66 -1.09 9.72
CA ALA A 92 -7.54 -0.32 9.18
C ALA A 92 -7.48 1.10 9.80
N ARG A 93 -8.63 1.75 9.99
CA ARG A 93 -8.74 3.01 10.73
C ARG A 93 -8.18 2.94 12.14
N SER A 94 -8.54 1.88 12.87
CA SER A 94 -8.07 1.68 14.25
C SER A 94 -6.55 1.51 14.31
N VAL A 95 -5.98 0.73 13.38
CA VAL A 95 -4.52 0.56 13.28
C VAL A 95 -3.84 1.88 12.92
N MET A 96 -4.37 2.66 11.97
CA MET A 96 -3.80 3.97 11.61
C MET A 96 -3.89 5.00 12.73
N GLY A 97 -4.98 5.03 13.50
CA GLY A 97 -5.09 5.89 14.67
C GLY A 97 -3.95 5.66 15.67
N LEU A 98 -3.56 4.39 15.87
CA LEU A 98 -2.39 4.06 16.69
C LEU A 98 -1.08 4.48 16.01
N VAL A 99 -0.88 4.11 14.75
CA VAL A 99 0.38 4.36 14.02
C VAL A 99 0.70 5.85 13.94
N LEU A 100 -0.29 6.70 13.66
CA LEU A 100 -0.09 8.16 13.56
C LEU A 100 0.42 8.76 14.88
N GLY A 101 -0.06 8.27 16.03
CA GLY A 101 0.41 8.73 17.34
C GLY A 101 1.88 8.41 17.63
N TYR A 102 2.48 7.47 16.89
CA TYR A 102 3.87 7.06 17.04
C TYR A 102 4.75 7.38 15.83
N ALA A 103 4.21 7.95 14.75
CA ALA A 103 4.85 8.03 13.43
C ALA A 103 6.30 8.57 13.46
N SER A 104 6.57 9.61 14.27
CA SER A 104 7.89 10.24 14.43
C SER A 104 8.94 9.36 15.13
N SER A 105 8.51 8.24 15.72
CA SER A 105 9.35 7.25 16.41
C SER A 105 9.44 5.91 15.69
N LEU A 106 8.71 5.75 14.57
CA LEU A 106 8.66 4.50 13.82
C LEU A 106 9.64 4.49 12.65
N VAL A 107 10.23 3.32 12.39
CA VAL A 107 10.84 2.98 11.10
C VAL A 107 10.07 1.80 10.53
N VAL A 108 9.38 2.02 9.42
CA VAL A 108 8.48 1.05 8.80
C VAL A 108 8.91 0.78 7.36
N ASP A 109 9.10 -0.49 7.03
CA ASP A 109 9.27 -0.96 5.66
C ASP A 109 7.94 -1.44 5.12
N LEU A 110 7.62 -1.03 3.90
CA LEU A 110 6.45 -1.46 3.15
C LEU A 110 6.92 -2.08 1.85
N ALA A 111 6.43 -3.28 1.54
CA ALA A 111 6.54 -3.89 0.22
C ALA A 111 5.15 -4.02 -0.40
N ILE A 112 4.99 -3.44 -1.59
CA ILE A 112 3.77 -3.45 -2.38
C ILE A 112 3.98 -4.42 -3.53
N LEU A 113 3.09 -5.38 -3.68
CA LEU A 113 3.28 -6.51 -4.58
C LEU A 113 1.96 -7.11 -5.07
N LEU A 114 2.07 -7.93 -6.11
CA LEU A 114 0.97 -8.73 -6.65
C LEU A 114 1.07 -10.16 -6.13
N GLU A 115 0.02 -10.64 -5.49
CA GLU A 115 -0.06 -12.01 -4.96
C GLU A 115 -0.21 -13.02 -6.09
N ALA A 116 0.71 -13.98 -6.17
CA ALA A 116 0.55 -15.15 -7.02
C ALA A 116 -0.49 -16.10 -6.42
N LYS A 117 -1.42 -16.60 -7.25
CA LYS A 117 -2.38 -17.66 -6.91
C LYS A 117 -2.05 -18.99 -7.58
N GLU A 118 -1.21 -18.98 -8.61
CA GLU A 118 -0.78 -20.17 -9.33
C GLU A 118 0.74 -20.29 -9.31
N GLU A 119 1.24 -21.51 -9.47
CA GLU A 119 2.69 -21.78 -9.48
C GLU A 119 3.41 -21.06 -10.64
N SER A 120 2.72 -20.91 -11.77
CA SER A 120 3.21 -20.17 -12.94
C SER A 120 3.34 -18.66 -12.71
N GLU A 121 2.65 -18.11 -11.71
CA GLU A 121 2.71 -16.71 -11.31
C GLU A 121 3.83 -16.44 -10.30
N LEU A 122 4.54 -17.48 -9.83
CA LEU A 122 5.67 -17.34 -8.91
C LEU A 122 7.00 -17.06 -9.64
N PRO A 123 7.93 -16.30 -9.03
CA PRO A 123 7.77 -15.62 -7.73
C PRO A 123 6.82 -14.42 -7.82
N GLU A 124 6.24 -14.03 -6.68
CA GLU A 124 5.37 -12.86 -6.61
C GLU A 124 6.07 -11.58 -7.10
N GLN A 125 5.32 -10.73 -7.81
CA GLN A 125 5.88 -9.52 -8.41
C GLN A 125 5.81 -8.34 -7.45
N ILE A 126 6.97 -7.87 -6.98
CA ILE A 126 7.10 -6.64 -6.21
C ILE A 126 6.97 -5.44 -7.15
N LEU A 127 6.03 -4.55 -6.86
CA LEU A 127 5.83 -3.30 -7.59
C LEU A 127 6.75 -2.19 -7.06
N GLY A 128 6.97 -2.19 -5.75
CA GLY A 128 7.79 -1.19 -5.09
C GLY A 128 7.98 -1.47 -3.62
N THR A 129 9.05 -0.91 -3.06
CA THR A 129 9.31 -0.92 -1.62
C THR A 129 9.65 0.47 -1.14
N VAL A 130 9.27 0.79 0.09
CA VAL A 130 9.60 2.07 0.71
C VAL A 130 9.90 1.88 2.19
N ARG A 131 10.88 2.64 2.69
CA ARG A 131 11.10 2.82 4.12
C ARG A 131 10.59 4.19 4.54
N LEU A 132 9.62 4.20 5.45
CA LEU A 132 9.17 5.39 6.15
C LEU A 132 9.99 5.52 7.43
N ASN A 133 10.82 6.57 7.53
CA ASN A 133 11.71 6.80 8.66
C ASN A 133 11.25 8.02 9.45
N ARG A 134 10.72 7.79 10.67
CA ARG A 134 10.37 8.82 11.66
C ARG A 134 9.54 9.95 11.06
N VAL A 135 8.51 9.59 10.30
CA VAL A 135 7.66 10.55 9.58
C VAL A 135 6.94 11.46 10.59
N THR A 136 7.01 12.77 10.36
CA THR A 136 6.29 13.78 11.12
C THR A 136 5.04 14.21 10.38
N ALA A 137 3.86 13.85 10.88
CA ALA A 137 2.60 14.16 10.20
C ALA A 137 2.38 15.68 10.03
N ASP A 138 2.83 16.48 11.00
CA ASP A 138 2.73 17.95 10.96
C ASP A 138 3.57 18.61 9.86
N SER A 139 4.51 17.88 9.25
CA SER A 139 5.28 18.37 8.10
C SER A 139 4.57 18.10 6.76
N ALA A 140 3.35 17.56 6.78
CA ALA A 140 2.56 17.35 5.57
C ALA A 140 2.26 18.69 4.90
N VAL A 141 2.39 18.71 3.57
CA VAL A 141 2.02 19.86 2.76
C VAL A 141 0.54 19.80 2.41
N GLN A 142 -0.10 20.96 2.33
CA GLN A 142 -1.46 21.04 1.84
C GLN A 142 -1.45 20.66 0.36
N LEU A 143 -2.35 19.75 -0.01
CA LEU A 143 -2.58 19.45 -1.42
C LEU A 143 -3.37 20.62 -2.02
N ASP A 144 -2.73 21.40 -2.88
CA ASP A 144 -3.42 22.40 -3.69
C ASP A 144 -4.22 21.65 -4.76
N VAL A 145 -5.55 21.70 -4.68
CA VAL A 145 -6.50 21.09 -5.62
C VAL A 145 -7.14 22.17 -6.46
#